data_AF-A0A1D9P5M4-F1
#
_entry.id   AF-A0A1D9P5M4-F1
#
_cell.length_a   1.000
_cell.length_b   1.000
_cell.length_c   1.000
_cell.angle_alpha   90.00
_cell.angle_beta   90.00
_cell.angle_gamma   90.00
#
_symmetry.space_group_name_H-M   'P 1'
#
loop_
_entity.id
_entity.type
_entity.pdbx_description
1 polymer ?
#
loop_
_entity_poly.entity_id
_entity_poly.type
_entity_poly.pdbx_seq_one_letter_code
_entity_poly.pdbx_strand_id
1 'polypeptide(L)'
;MKKLNLSINLVAFIISVFVILFILLINAPKVSAADKELKTLKGELDVTFSSTTGKLTASYDGEQELTSGALYTWYKDGSTVSNSREYMPTTAGSYYCTLKDTNLYDGTITSNTATIYRATGNKLSFDNENGLYEVGDTVTVSAELGEGEVVTNWKTNANGVRIPQSGSTVSFKMPSQNVTITATIKKEVSITMYGGTADTYTACAGDVVTITASSVSGKEFVSWTASGGKIADQKAKVTTITVANSNIVVTANFAGETTTSEKSGNDGKANAVNAVYKILSDGGNGPIQVYHHSQGPLCDAAFKYAQGKDWLVTDYFNITVNNSLATYETQSPVKIQITIPDDLIQADRHWRMVCISRDGKPYSFEDEDNDDSTITFTTSRFYAFAMCYNDIQPGEEELFEECVPEASASTVPTNTTPQSEIHSANESLTSTSTIHSADASTTMNMSGVATAAATNGAQIKSDQKAAVERADGAQVSLISM
;
A
#
# COMPACT_ATOMS: atom_id res chain seq x y z
N MET A 1 64.11 20.59 79.25
CA MET A 1 64.24 19.14 78.99
C MET A 1 62.93 18.45 78.52
N LYS A 2 61.92 19.15 77.98
CA LYS A 2 60.68 18.50 77.46
C LYS A 2 60.60 18.38 75.92
N LYS A 3 61.43 19.09 75.14
CA LYS A 3 61.46 19.00 73.67
C LYS A 3 62.35 17.88 73.10
N LEU A 4 63.23 17.27 73.89
CA LEU A 4 64.14 16.21 73.42
C LEU A 4 63.53 14.79 73.51
N ASN A 5 62.55 14.57 74.39
CA ASN A 5 61.87 13.27 74.54
C ASN A 5 60.75 13.02 73.53
N LEU A 6 60.26 14.06 72.84
CA LEU A 6 59.22 13.91 71.82
C LEU A 6 59.81 13.44 70.48
N SER A 7 61.05 13.82 70.14
CA SER A 7 61.70 13.36 68.90
C SER A 7 62.17 11.91 68.98
N ILE A 8 62.65 11.46 70.14
CA ILE A 8 63.14 10.08 70.32
C ILE A 8 61.98 9.06 70.26
N ASN A 9 60.85 9.35 70.90
CA ASN A 9 59.69 8.46 70.86
C ASN A 9 59.02 8.41 69.47
N LEU A 10 59.02 9.52 68.74
CA LEU A 10 58.50 9.56 67.37
C LEU A 10 59.41 8.80 66.40
N VAL A 11 60.73 8.93 66.54
CA VAL A 11 61.71 8.19 65.73
C VAL A 11 61.67 6.69 66.06
N ALA A 12 61.54 6.31 67.34
CA ALA A 12 61.37 4.91 67.73
C ALA A 12 60.06 4.31 67.21
N PHE A 13 58.96 5.09 67.20
CA PHE A 13 57.68 4.66 66.63
C PHE A 13 57.75 4.47 65.12
N ILE A 14 58.39 5.40 64.40
CA ILE A 14 58.57 5.30 62.94
C ILE A 14 59.47 4.11 62.59
N ILE A 15 60.57 3.88 63.32
CA ILE A 15 61.44 2.72 63.10
C ILE A 15 60.69 1.42 63.41
N SER A 16 59.89 1.37 64.48
CA SER A 16 59.08 0.19 64.82
C SER A 16 58.04 -0.12 63.73
N VAL A 17 57.33 0.90 63.22
CA VAL A 17 56.38 0.72 62.12
C VAL A 17 57.09 0.29 60.83
N PHE A 18 58.25 0.85 60.52
CA PHE A 18 59.05 0.42 59.36
C PHE A 18 59.59 -1.00 59.51
N VAL A 19 60.01 -1.41 60.71
CA VAL A 19 60.47 -2.77 60.98
C VAL A 19 59.31 -3.76 60.91
N ILE A 20 58.13 -3.42 61.43
CA ILE A 20 56.92 -4.26 61.31
C ILE A 20 56.47 -4.34 59.85
N LEU A 21 56.50 -3.24 59.10
CA LEU A 21 56.16 -3.22 57.68
C LEU A 21 57.18 -4.00 56.85
N PHE A 22 58.47 -3.92 57.19
CA PHE A 22 59.54 -4.67 56.55
C PHE A 22 59.48 -6.17 56.89
N ILE A 23 59.16 -6.52 58.13
CA ILE A 23 58.89 -7.92 58.54
C ILE A 23 57.64 -8.45 57.83
N LEU A 24 56.58 -7.64 57.66
CA LEU A 24 55.39 -8.00 56.87
C LEU A 24 55.70 -8.12 55.37
N LEU A 25 56.64 -7.36 54.82
CA LEU A 25 57.08 -7.49 53.42
C LEU A 25 58.01 -8.69 53.20
N ILE A 26 58.83 -9.07 54.19
CA ILE A 26 59.73 -10.25 54.09
C ILE A 26 58.99 -11.56 54.40
N ASN A 27 58.01 -11.52 55.33
CA ASN A 27 57.15 -12.65 55.69
C ASN A 27 55.82 -12.68 54.93
N ALA A 28 55.58 -11.73 54.02
CA ALA A 28 54.59 -11.95 52.99
C ALA A 28 54.98 -13.27 52.31
N PRO A 29 54.09 -14.27 52.23
CA PRO A 29 54.41 -15.47 51.51
C PRO A 29 54.89 -15.03 50.14
N LYS A 30 56.13 -15.39 49.79
CA LYS A 30 56.52 -15.43 48.39
C LYS A 30 55.55 -16.42 47.76
N VAL A 31 54.42 -15.91 47.27
CA VAL A 31 53.67 -16.57 46.23
C VAL A 31 54.58 -16.46 45.03
N SER A 32 55.58 -17.35 44.99
CA SER A 32 56.00 -17.98 43.74
C SER A 32 54.71 -18.20 42.97
N ALA A 33 54.66 -17.80 41.71
CA ALA A 33 53.64 -18.32 40.81
C ALA A 33 53.73 -19.84 40.94
N ALA A 34 52.92 -20.42 41.83
CA ALA A 34 52.72 -21.84 41.89
C ALA A 34 52.16 -22.15 40.52
N ASP A 35 52.80 -23.08 39.81
CA ASP A 35 52.24 -23.65 38.60
C ASP A 35 50.79 -24.01 38.92
N LYS A 36 49.85 -23.17 38.45
CA LYS A 36 48.44 -23.38 38.68
C LYS A 36 48.13 -24.64 37.91
N GLU A 37 47.96 -25.76 38.60
CA GLU A 37 47.53 -27.01 37.96
C GLU A 37 46.13 -26.77 37.40
N LEU A 38 46.09 -26.34 36.14
CA LEU A 38 44.87 -26.16 35.37
C LEU A 38 44.32 -27.55 35.04
N LYS A 39 43.00 -27.71 35.17
CA LYS A 39 42.32 -28.94 34.78
C LYS A 39 42.00 -28.89 33.29
N THR A 40 41.96 -30.01 32.58
CA THR A 40 41.51 -29.98 31.18
C THR A 40 40.05 -29.62 31.04
N LEU A 41 39.78 -28.65 30.16
CA LEU A 41 38.43 -28.26 29.76
C LEU A 41 37.80 -29.39 28.94
N LYS A 42 36.60 -29.82 29.34
CA LYS A 42 35.86 -30.93 28.73
C LYS A 42 34.40 -30.54 28.53
N GLY A 43 33.83 -30.97 27.41
CA GLY A 43 32.45 -30.69 27.05
C GLY A 43 32.36 -30.40 25.56
N GLU A 44 31.16 -30.09 25.11
CA GLU A 44 30.88 -29.71 23.73
C GLU A 44 30.57 -28.21 23.65
N LEU A 45 30.97 -27.59 22.55
CA LEU A 45 30.63 -26.21 22.24
C LEU A 45 29.85 -26.21 20.95
N ASP A 46 28.62 -25.74 20.99
CA ASP A 46 27.78 -25.60 19.81
C ASP A 46 27.54 -24.14 19.49
N VAL A 47 27.47 -23.85 18.19
CA VAL A 47 27.06 -22.56 17.66
C VAL A 47 25.81 -22.71 16.82
N THR A 48 24.88 -21.79 17.01
CA THR A 48 23.63 -21.70 16.25
C THR A 48 23.43 -20.30 15.73
N PHE A 49 22.86 -20.19 14.53
CA PHE A 49 22.40 -18.95 13.95
C PHE A 49 20.88 -18.83 14.09
N SER A 50 20.40 -17.63 14.40
CA SER A 50 18.99 -17.30 14.37
C SER A 50 18.73 -16.31 13.24
N SER A 51 18.07 -16.75 12.17
CA SER A 51 17.67 -15.87 11.06
C SER A 51 16.68 -14.77 11.49
N THR A 52 15.90 -14.99 12.55
CA THR A 52 15.00 -13.97 13.12
C THR A 52 15.76 -12.81 13.77
N THR A 53 16.88 -13.10 14.45
CA THR A 53 17.65 -12.07 15.17
C THR A 53 18.93 -11.67 14.45
N GLY A 54 19.32 -12.41 13.40
CA GLY A 54 20.60 -12.28 12.72
C GLY A 54 21.80 -12.63 13.61
N LYS A 55 21.60 -13.36 14.71
CA LYS A 55 22.61 -13.55 15.76
C LYS A 55 23.18 -14.97 15.77
N LEU A 56 24.48 -15.07 15.98
CA LEU A 56 25.20 -16.29 16.34
C LEU A 56 25.36 -16.38 17.86
N THR A 57 25.02 -17.52 18.44
CA THR A 57 25.15 -17.79 19.89
C THR A 57 26.00 -19.03 20.12
N ALA A 58 26.95 -18.95 21.05
CA ALA A 58 27.75 -20.07 21.50
C ALA A 58 27.20 -20.66 22.80
N SER A 59 26.96 -21.97 22.79
CA SER A 59 26.42 -22.75 23.89
C SER A 59 27.41 -23.83 24.29
N TYR A 60 27.91 -23.75 25.52
CA TYR A 60 28.78 -24.76 26.09
C TYR A 60 27.96 -25.75 26.90
N ASP A 61 28.06 -27.03 26.55
CA ASP A 61 27.48 -28.14 27.30
C ASP A 61 28.61 -28.96 27.95
N GLY A 62 28.88 -28.64 29.21
CA GLY A 62 29.86 -29.36 30.00
C GLY A 62 29.51 -29.28 31.48
N GLU A 63 29.87 -30.32 32.23
CA GLU A 63 29.63 -30.41 33.68
C GLU A 63 30.49 -29.41 34.48
N GLN A 64 31.49 -28.80 33.83
CA GLN A 64 32.44 -27.88 34.44
C GLN A 64 31.88 -26.46 34.46
N GLU A 65 31.76 -25.85 35.65
CA GLU A 65 31.46 -24.43 35.77
C GLU A 65 32.63 -23.58 35.24
N LEU A 66 32.32 -22.72 34.28
CA LEU A 66 33.25 -21.76 33.70
C LEU A 66 33.44 -20.57 34.63
N THR A 67 34.65 -20.03 34.68
CA THR A 67 34.98 -18.86 35.49
C THR A 67 34.84 -17.55 34.71
N SER A 68 35.09 -16.42 35.37
CA SER A 68 35.23 -15.11 34.72
C SER A 68 36.38 -15.02 33.71
N GLY A 69 37.27 -16.01 33.65
CA GLY A 69 38.34 -16.13 32.65
C GLY A 69 37.92 -16.84 31.37
N ALA A 70 36.66 -17.27 31.27
CA ALA A 70 36.11 -17.88 30.07
C ALA A 70 35.99 -16.84 28.94
N LEU A 71 36.64 -17.15 27.83
CA LEU A 71 36.71 -16.32 26.63
C LEU A 71 36.16 -17.12 25.44
N TYR A 72 35.10 -16.57 24.83
CA TYR A 72 34.51 -17.06 23.60
C TYR A 72 35.08 -16.25 22.45
N THR A 73 35.87 -16.88 21.57
CA THR A 73 36.48 -16.22 20.42
C THR A 73 35.83 -16.71 19.14
N TRP A 74 35.14 -15.82 18.43
CA TRP A 74 34.53 -16.09 17.14
C TRP A 74 35.52 -15.90 16.00
N TYR A 75 35.44 -16.80 15.03
CA TYR A 75 36.21 -16.77 13.80
C TYR A 75 35.26 -16.73 12.61
N LYS A 76 35.66 -15.96 11.59
CA LYS A 76 35.10 -16.00 10.24
C LYS A 76 36.19 -16.41 9.28
N ASP A 77 36.00 -17.53 8.58
CA ASP A 77 36.95 -18.03 7.58
C ASP A 77 38.41 -18.06 8.11
N GLY A 78 38.58 -18.40 9.40
CA GLY A 78 39.86 -18.48 10.11
C GLY A 78 40.37 -17.18 10.76
N SER A 79 39.71 -16.04 10.54
CA SER A 79 40.08 -14.75 11.15
C SER A 79 39.21 -14.42 12.34
N THR A 80 39.79 -13.94 13.45
CA THR A 80 39.04 -13.55 14.64
C THR A 80 38.14 -12.33 14.36
N VAL A 81 36.87 -12.39 14.78
CA VAL A 81 35.87 -11.32 14.57
C VAL A 81 35.22 -10.81 15.85
N SER A 82 35.24 -11.59 16.95
CA SER A 82 34.65 -11.18 18.23
C SER A 82 35.19 -12.01 19.38
N ASN A 83 35.13 -11.46 20.60
CA ASN A 83 35.48 -12.11 21.86
C ASN A 83 34.29 -12.19 22.84
N SER A 84 33.07 -12.24 22.29
CA SER A 84 31.81 -12.30 23.03
C SER A 84 31.17 -13.67 22.87
N ARG A 85 30.33 -14.07 23.84
CA ARG A 85 29.52 -15.29 23.74
C ARG A 85 28.53 -15.26 22.58
N GLU A 86 28.12 -14.05 22.18
CA GLU A 86 27.23 -13.82 21.05
C GLU A 86 27.90 -12.90 20.02
N TYR A 87 27.54 -13.08 18.76
CA TYR A 87 28.07 -12.29 17.65
C TYR A 87 26.99 -12.01 16.59
N MET A 88 26.96 -10.79 16.09
CA MET A 88 26.08 -10.35 14.99
C MET A 88 26.90 -10.33 13.69
N PRO A 89 26.86 -11.38 12.85
CA PRO A 89 27.54 -11.38 11.57
C PRO A 89 26.98 -10.28 10.66
N THR A 90 27.88 -9.59 9.95
CA THR A 90 27.51 -8.58 8.94
C THR A 90 27.75 -9.06 7.51
N THR A 91 28.36 -10.24 7.34
CA THR A 91 28.72 -10.81 6.04
C THR A 91 28.45 -12.32 5.99
N ALA A 92 28.27 -12.87 4.78
CA ALA A 92 28.24 -14.31 4.58
C ALA A 92 29.64 -14.91 4.77
N GLY A 93 29.70 -16.17 5.20
CA GLY A 93 30.93 -16.89 5.46
C GLY A 93 30.73 -18.08 6.40
N SER A 94 31.84 -18.74 6.74
CA SER A 94 31.84 -19.83 7.70
C SER A 94 32.28 -19.33 9.07
N TYR A 95 31.43 -19.56 10.06
CA TYR A 95 31.60 -19.08 11.43
C TYR A 95 31.74 -20.24 12.41
N TYR A 96 32.71 -20.13 13.30
CA TYR A 96 32.86 -21.04 14.43
C TYR A 96 33.39 -20.28 15.64
N CYS A 97 33.23 -20.86 16.82
CA CYS A 97 33.68 -20.28 18.08
C CYS A 97 34.69 -21.22 18.75
N THR A 98 35.63 -20.65 19.49
CA THR A 98 36.45 -21.41 20.44
C THR A 98 36.19 -20.92 21.84
N LEU A 99 36.20 -21.82 22.82
CA LEU A 99 36.13 -21.49 24.22
C LEU A 99 37.44 -21.88 24.93
N LYS A 100 37.98 -20.93 25.70
CA LYS A 100 39.11 -21.12 26.59
C LYS A 100 38.82 -20.46 27.94
N ASP A 101 39.13 -21.13 29.06
CA ASP A 101 39.05 -20.54 30.39
C ASP A 101 40.43 -20.50 31.03
N THR A 102 41.11 -19.36 30.94
CA THR A 102 42.51 -19.24 31.38
C THR A 102 42.70 -19.26 32.89
N ASN A 103 41.62 -19.22 33.67
CA ASN A 103 41.71 -19.17 35.12
C ASN A 103 41.69 -20.56 35.73
N LEU A 104 40.87 -21.50 35.25
CA LEU A 104 40.73 -22.79 35.93
C LEU A 104 41.05 -23.99 35.05
N TYR A 105 41.02 -23.81 33.73
CA TYR A 105 41.15 -24.90 32.79
C TYR A 105 42.26 -24.70 31.75
N ASP A 106 42.89 -25.79 31.31
CA ASP A 106 43.75 -25.82 30.15
C ASP A 106 43.01 -26.39 28.93
N GLY A 107 43.59 -26.19 27.75
CA GLY A 107 42.98 -26.59 26.49
C GLY A 107 42.07 -25.53 25.87
N THR A 108 41.48 -25.90 24.73
CA THR A 108 40.57 -25.07 23.96
C THR A 108 39.62 -26.00 23.25
N ILE A 109 38.32 -25.78 23.41
CA ILE A 109 37.30 -26.51 22.66
C ILE A 109 36.86 -25.63 21.49
N THR A 110 36.61 -26.27 20.35
CA THR A 110 36.18 -25.61 19.10
C THR A 110 34.80 -26.13 18.74
N SER A 111 33.92 -25.23 18.33
CA SER A 111 32.55 -25.59 17.99
C SER A 111 32.40 -26.27 16.63
N ASN A 112 31.18 -26.71 16.34
CA ASN A 112 30.72 -26.88 14.95
C ASN A 112 30.84 -25.56 14.16
N THR A 113 30.68 -25.64 12.84
CA THR A 113 30.69 -24.47 11.94
C THR A 113 29.28 -24.14 11.48
N ALA A 114 28.87 -22.89 11.68
CA ALA A 114 27.67 -22.30 11.08
C ALA A 114 28.05 -21.64 9.74
N THR A 115 27.46 -22.10 8.63
CA THR A 115 27.70 -21.53 7.30
C THR A 115 26.55 -20.61 6.94
N ILE A 116 26.84 -19.32 6.85
CA ILE A 116 25.87 -18.26 6.61
C ILE A 116 25.97 -17.78 5.17
N TYR A 117 24.84 -17.71 4.47
CA TYR A 117 24.72 -17.21 3.12
C TYR A 117 23.97 -15.89 3.08
N ARG A 118 24.17 -15.12 2.00
CA ARG A 118 23.52 -13.82 1.80
C ARG A 118 22.44 -13.90 0.72
N ALA A 119 21.26 -13.36 1.02
CA ALA A 119 20.27 -12.98 0.03
C ALA A 119 20.33 -11.46 -0.20
N THR A 120 20.35 -11.03 -1.47
CA THR A 120 20.40 -9.61 -1.84
C THR A 120 19.46 -9.28 -3.00
N GLY A 121 19.14 -8.01 -3.15
CA GLY A 121 18.47 -7.48 -4.33
C GLY A 121 18.33 -5.97 -4.22
N ASN A 122 17.93 -5.33 -5.32
CA ASN A 122 17.73 -3.88 -5.37
C ASN A 122 16.26 -3.53 -5.20
N LYS A 123 15.96 -2.50 -4.39
CA LYS A 123 14.59 -2.05 -4.10
C LYS A 123 13.75 -3.17 -3.47
N LEU A 124 14.39 -3.96 -2.60
CA LEU A 124 13.81 -5.11 -1.91
C LEU A 124 14.11 -5.00 -0.41
N SER A 125 13.14 -5.39 0.40
CA SER A 125 13.30 -5.64 1.82
C SER A 125 13.28 -7.14 2.11
N PHE A 126 14.01 -7.54 3.14
CA PHE A 126 14.16 -8.92 3.60
C PHE A 126 13.64 -9.04 5.03
N ASP A 127 13.15 -10.22 5.41
CA ASP A 127 12.67 -10.50 6.77
C ASP A 127 13.78 -10.48 7.83
N ASN A 128 15.02 -10.71 7.43
CA ASN A 128 16.21 -10.35 8.21
C ASN A 128 16.88 -9.12 7.59
N GLU A 129 17.02 -8.04 8.37
CA GLU A 129 17.62 -6.77 7.95
C GLU A 129 19.05 -6.94 7.39
N ASN A 130 19.81 -7.93 7.88
CA ASN A 130 21.17 -8.19 7.41
C ASN A 130 21.22 -9.02 6.10
N GLY A 131 20.09 -9.60 5.69
CA GLY A 131 19.98 -10.48 4.53
C GLY A 131 20.81 -11.75 4.67
N LEU A 132 21.00 -12.25 5.90
CA LEU A 132 21.83 -13.41 6.23
C LEU A 132 21.00 -14.58 6.73
N TYR A 133 21.29 -15.78 6.22
CA TYR A 133 20.49 -16.98 6.42
C TYR A 133 21.36 -18.24 6.42
N GLU A 134 20.95 -19.27 7.14
CA GLU A 134 21.46 -20.63 7.00
C GLU A 134 20.69 -21.40 5.90
N VAL A 135 21.25 -22.52 5.45
CA VAL A 135 20.58 -23.37 4.46
C VAL A 135 19.26 -23.89 5.02
N GLY A 136 18.19 -23.81 4.21
CA GLY A 136 16.86 -24.29 4.60
C GLY A 136 16.04 -23.29 5.43
N ASP A 137 16.62 -22.14 5.82
CA ASP A 137 15.84 -21.02 6.33
C ASP A 137 14.81 -20.57 5.29
N THR A 138 13.63 -20.18 5.77
CA THR A 138 12.67 -19.47 4.92
C THR A 138 13.11 -18.02 4.82
N VAL A 139 13.33 -17.56 3.60
CA VAL A 139 13.61 -16.15 3.29
C VAL A 139 12.34 -15.54 2.73
N THR A 140 11.90 -14.42 3.29
CA THR A 140 10.78 -13.63 2.78
C THR A 140 11.29 -12.31 2.23
N VAL A 141 10.93 -12.01 0.99
CA VAL A 141 11.41 -10.85 0.24
C VAL A 141 10.22 -10.06 -0.25
N SER A 142 10.20 -8.75 0.03
CA SER A 142 9.17 -7.84 -0.48
C SER A 142 9.80 -6.79 -1.38
N ALA A 143 9.14 -6.47 -2.49
CA ALA A 143 9.52 -5.35 -3.33
C ALA A 143 9.12 -4.03 -2.65
N GLU A 144 10.01 -3.05 -2.66
CA GLU A 144 9.71 -1.69 -2.23
C GLU A 144 9.01 -0.98 -3.40
N LEU A 145 7.70 -0.78 -3.31
CA LEU A 145 6.89 -0.21 -4.39
C LEU A 145 6.54 1.24 -4.11
N GLY A 146 6.64 2.09 -5.13
CA GLY A 146 6.07 3.43 -5.17
C GLY A 146 4.62 3.43 -5.66
N GLU A 147 4.03 4.62 -5.73
CA GLU A 147 2.64 4.78 -6.16
C GLU A 147 2.40 4.27 -7.59
N GLY A 148 1.41 3.37 -7.72
CA GLY A 148 1.03 2.74 -8.99
C GLY A 148 2.06 1.74 -9.52
N GLU A 149 3.09 1.36 -8.76
CA GLU A 149 4.03 0.33 -9.19
C GLU A 149 3.57 -1.07 -8.79
N VAL A 150 3.79 -2.03 -9.69
CA VAL A 150 3.46 -3.45 -9.50
C VAL A 150 4.63 -4.34 -9.92
N VAL A 151 4.78 -5.48 -9.25
CA VAL A 151 5.75 -6.50 -9.66
C VAL A 151 5.12 -7.41 -10.71
N THR A 152 5.73 -7.47 -11.88
CA THR A 152 5.26 -8.28 -13.01
C THR A 152 6.03 -9.59 -13.17
N ASN A 153 7.25 -9.67 -12.62
CA ASN A 153 8.04 -10.89 -12.65
C ASN A 153 9.15 -10.87 -11.58
N TRP A 154 9.49 -12.04 -11.02
CA TRP A 154 10.66 -12.24 -10.17
C TRP A 154 11.72 -13.09 -10.89
N LYS A 155 13.00 -12.84 -10.60
CA LYS A 155 14.14 -13.65 -11.06
C LYS A 155 15.13 -13.88 -9.93
N THR A 156 15.86 -14.98 -10.03
CA THR A 156 16.95 -15.34 -9.12
C THR A 156 18.11 -15.94 -9.89
N ASN A 157 19.33 -15.76 -9.38
CA ASN A 157 20.53 -16.43 -9.87
C ASN A 157 20.68 -17.87 -9.32
N ALA A 158 19.86 -18.26 -8.35
CA ALA A 158 19.99 -19.55 -7.68
C ALA A 158 19.29 -20.66 -8.47
N ASN A 159 20.08 -21.60 -8.97
CA ASN A 159 19.57 -22.77 -9.68
C ASN A 159 18.69 -23.61 -8.75
N GLY A 160 17.53 -24.07 -9.24
CA GLY A 160 16.61 -24.92 -8.48
C GLY A 160 15.72 -24.19 -7.47
N VAL A 161 15.92 -22.88 -7.25
CA VAL A 161 15.01 -22.07 -6.43
C VAL A 161 13.84 -21.59 -7.29
N ARG A 162 12.63 -22.07 -6.99
CA ARG A 162 11.41 -21.63 -7.66
C ARG A 162 10.78 -20.50 -6.85
N ILE A 163 10.64 -19.34 -7.48
CA ILE A 163 10.00 -18.15 -6.91
C ILE A 163 8.66 -17.94 -7.64
N PRO A 164 7.57 -17.61 -6.94
CA PRO A 164 6.33 -17.16 -7.58
C PRO A 164 6.61 -16.01 -8.55
N GLN A 165 5.92 -16.00 -9.70
CA GLN A 165 6.19 -15.01 -10.75
C GLN A 165 5.42 -13.69 -10.56
N SER A 166 4.48 -13.62 -9.63
CA SER A 166 3.65 -12.45 -9.38
C SER A 166 3.47 -12.17 -7.89
N GLY A 167 3.05 -10.96 -7.55
CA GLY A 167 2.87 -10.50 -6.18
C GLY A 167 4.04 -9.65 -5.70
N SER A 168 3.76 -8.75 -4.75
CA SER A 168 4.75 -7.83 -4.15
C SER A 168 5.70 -8.53 -3.17
N THR A 169 5.36 -9.73 -2.71
CA THR A 169 6.14 -10.51 -1.74
C THR A 169 6.29 -11.94 -2.20
N VAL A 170 7.48 -12.51 -2.00
CA VAL A 170 7.81 -13.90 -2.32
C VAL A 170 8.61 -14.53 -1.20
N SER A 171 8.50 -15.85 -1.07
CA SER A 171 9.31 -16.62 -0.12
C SER A 171 9.98 -17.81 -0.79
N PHE A 172 11.18 -18.16 -0.31
CA PHE A 172 11.91 -19.33 -0.78
C PHE A 172 12.76 -19.93 0.34
N LYS A 173 13.25 -21.16 0.14
CA LYS A 173 14.21 -21.79 1.04
C LYS A 173 15.62 -21.44 0.64
N MET A 174 16.41 -20.93 1.60
CA MET A 174 17.78 -20.52 1.34
C MET A 174 18.61 -21.73 0.87
N PRO A 175 19.23 -21.68 -0.33
CA PRO A 175 20.09 -22.74 -0.82
C PRO A 175 21.48 -22.64 -0.19
N SER A 176 22.34 -23.63 -0.46
CA SER A 176 23.76 -23.63 -0.07
C SER A 176 24.63 -22.71 -0.94
N GLN A 177 24.13 -21.51 -1.25
CA GLN A 177 24.85 -20.47 -1.99
C GLN A 177 24.22 -19.10 -1.73
N ASN A 178 24.99 -18.04 -2.00
CA ASN A 178 24.44 -16.68 -2.00
C ASN A 178 23.40 -16.53 -3.11
N VAL A 179 22.35 -15.77 -2.82
CA VAL A 179 21.20 -15.55 -3.70
C VAL A 179 21.08 -14.06 -4.03
N THR A 180 20.86 -13.75 -5.30
CA THR A 180 20.49 -12.42 -5.75
C THR A 180 19.12 -12.51 -6.41
N ILE A 181 18.19 -11.73 -5.88
CA ILE A 181 16.81 -11.62 -6.33
C ILE A 181 16.64 -10.33 -7.13
N THR A 182 15.82 -10.38 -8.18
CA THR A 182 15.46 -9.21 -8.98
C THR A 182 13.97 -9.22 -9.25
N ALA A 183 13.29 -8.12 -8.87
CA ALA A 183 11.91 -7.87 -9.25
C ALA A 183 11.87 -7.03 -10.54
N THR A 184 10.98 -7.39 -11.47
CA THR A 184 10.61 -6.55 -12.62
C THR A 184 9.41 -5.71 -12.20
N ILE A 185 9.68 -4.45 -11.86
CA ILE A 185 8.67 -3.49 -11.41
C ILE A 185 8.25 -2.64 -12.60
N LYS A 186 6.95 -2.56 -12.85
CA LYS A 186 6.34 -1.67 -13.84
C LYS A 186 5.36 -0.72 -13.18
N LYS A 187 5.06 0.40 -13.82
CA LYS A 187 4.00 1.30 -13.40
C LYS A 187 2.69 0.90 -14.07
N GLU A 188 1.71 0.52 -13.27
CA GLU A 188 0.32 0.35 -13.68
C GLU A 188 -0.34 1.74 -13.77
N VAL A 189 -1.02 1.98 -14.89
CA VAL A 189 -1.67 3.26 -15.18
C VAL A 189 -3.06 3.03 -15.73
N SER A 190 -3.92 4.03 -15.61
CA SER A 190 -5.26 4.00 -16.20
C SER A 190 -5.25 4.48 -17.64
N ILE A 191 -6.17 3.91 -18.42
CA ILE A 191 -6.51 4.31 -19.79
C ILE A 191 -7.94 4.85 -19.74
N THR A 192 -8.12 6.09 -20.12
CA THR A 192 -9.45 6.70 -20.30
C THR A 192 -9.75 6.76 -21.79
N MET A 193 -10.87 6.18 -22.23
CA MET A 193 -11.29 6.17 -23.64
C MET A 193 -12.46 7.14 -23.87
N TYR A 194 -12.43 7.83 -25.03
CA TYR A 194 -13.55 8.63 -25.55
C TYR A 194 -13.86 8.25 -26.99
N GLY A 195 -15.13 8.00 -27.30
CA GLY A 195 -15.58 7.62 -28.65
C GLY A 195 -15.14 6.22 -29.10
N GLY A 196 -14.72 5.37 -28.17
CA GLY A 196 -14.26 4.01 -28.45
C GLY A 196 -14.09 3.17 -27.18
N THR A 197 -13.71 1.91 -27.36
CA THR A 197 -13.45 0.92 -26.31
C THR A 197 -11.99 0.49 -26.29
N ALA A 198 -11.56 -0.09 -25.18
CA ALA A 198 -10.25 -0.73 -25.02
C ALA A 198 -10.43 -2.12 -24.42
N ASP A 199 -9.55 -3.06 -24.76
CA ASP A 199 -9.59 -4.42 -24.19
C ASP A 199 -9.37 -4.42 -22.65
N THR A 200 -8.65 -3.42 -22.16
CA THR A 200 -8.49 -3.13 -20.73
C THR A 200 -8.35 -1.63 -20.50
N TYR A 201 -8.82 -1.16 -19.34
CA TYR A 201 -8.73 0.24 -18.92
C TYR A 201 -7.63 0.48 -17.87
N THR A 202 -6.90 -0.57 -17.50
CA THR A 202 -5.68 -0.50 -16.69
C THR A 202 -4.62 -1.43 -17.29
N ALA A 203 -3.37 -0.96 -17.34
CA ALA A 203 -2.28 -1.71 -17.93
C ALA A 203 -0.93 -1.21 -17.41
N CYS A 204 0.10 -2.07 -17.47
CA CYS A 204 1.45 -1.63 -17.15
C CYS A 204 2.07 -0.84 -18.30
N ALA A 205 2.94 0.09 -17.97
CA ALA A 205 3.70 0.82 -18.97
C ALA A 205 4.49 -0.12 -19.90
N GLY A 206 4.45 0.16 -21.20
CA GLY A 206 5.01 -0.68 -22.26
C GLY A 206 4.13 -1.83 -22.71
N ASP A 207 3.03 -2.14 -22.00
CA ASP A 207 2.04 -3.10 -22.50
C ASP A 207 1.31 -2.54 -23.72
N VAL A 208 0.77 -3.44 -24.54
CA VAL A 208 0.04 -3.12 -25.76
C VAL A 208 -1.43 -3.45 -25.54
N VAL A 209 -2.28 -2.44 -25.70
CA VAL A 209 -3.74 -2.58 -25.51
C VAL A 209 -4.43 -2.33 -26.84
N THR A 210 -5.37 -3.20 -27.23
CA THR A 210 -6.21 -2.96 -28.41
C THR A 210 -7.27 -1.92 -28.09
N ILE A 211 -7.50 -1.01 -29.03
CA ILE A 211 -8.54 0.01 -28.96
C ILE A 211 -9.40 -0.04 -30.23
N THR A 212 -10.71 0.17 -30.06
CA THR A 212 -11.70 0.09 -31.14
C THR A 212 -12.59 1.32 -31.12
N ALA A 213 -12.74 1.99 -32.27
CA ALA A 213 -13.57 3.17 -32.41
C ALA A 213 -15.04 2.74 -32.45
N SER A 214 -15.88 3.38 -31.64
CA SER A 214 -17.32 3.14 -31.66
C SER A 214 -17.92 3.65 -32.97
N SER A 215 -19.08 3.16 -33.35
CA SER A 215 -19.83 3.75 -34.46
C SER A 215 -20.59 4.98 -33.98
N VAL A 216 -20.54 6.08 -34.74
CA VAL A 216 -21.26 7.31 -34.41
C VAL A 216 -22.16 7.66 -35.60
N SER A 217 -23.47 7.76 -35.37
CA SER A 217 -24.44 8.05 -36.43
C SER A 217 -24.12 9.37 -37.14
N GLY A 218 -24.15 9.35 -38.47
CA GLY A 218 -23.85 10.53 -39.31
C GLY A 218 -22.40 11.00 -39.30
N LYS A 219 -21.47 10.24 -38.71
CA LYS A 219 -20.03 10.58 -38.71
C LYS A 219 -19.18 9.37 -39.07
N GLU A 220 -18.09 9.62 -39.77
CA GLU A 220 -17.05 8.64 -40.05
C GLU A 220 -15.89 8.81 -39.09
N PHE A 221 -15.32 7.69 -38.66
CA PHE A 221 -14.08 7.68 -37.90
C PHE A 221 -12.94 8.26 -38.76
N VAL A 222 -12.21 9.23 -38.21
CA VAL A 222 -11.12 9.92 -38.88
C VAL A 222 -9.77 9.46 -38.34
N SER A 223 -9.59 9.54 -37.02
CA SER A 223 -8.31 9.20 -36.40
C SER A 223 -8.39 9.07 -34.88
N TRP A 224 -7.37 8.44 -34.29
CA TRP A 224 -7.12 8.42 -32.86
C TRP A 224 -6.14 9.52 -32.42
N THR A 225 -6.43 10.14 -31.29
CA THR A 225 -5.51 11.00 -30.54
C THR A 225 -5.31 10.44 -29.13
N ALA A 226 -4.11 10.65 -28.55
CA ALA A 226 -3.84 10.25 -27.17
C ALA A 226 -3.00 11.30 -26.44
N SER A 227 -3.24 11.50 -25.15
CA SER A 227 -2.44 12.38 -24.29
C SER A 227 -1.06 11.80 -23.96
N GLY A 228 -0.86 10.50 -24.19
CA GLY A 228 0.38 9.78 -24.00
C GLY A 228 0.31 8.38 -24.62
N GLY A 229 1.47 7.71 -24.69
CA GLY A 229 1.60 6.41 -25.35
C GLY A 229 1.80 6.51 -26.86
N LYS A 230 1.86 5.36 -27.53
CA LYS A 230 2.04 5.29 -28.99
C LYS A 230 0.96 4.44 -29.63
N ILE A 231 0.13 5.07 -30.45
CA ILE A 231 -0.86 4.37 -31.27
C ILE A 231 -0.16 3.79 -32.51
N ALA A 232 -0.40 2.51 -32.82
CA ALA A 232 0.26 1.81 -33.93
C ALA A 232 -0.19 2.34 -35.31
N ASP A 233 -1.50 2.41 -35.53
CA ASP A 233 -2.13 3.05 -36.69
C ASP A 233 -3.26 3.96 -36.20
N GLN A 234 -3.08 5.27 -36.34
CA GLN A 234 -4.08 6.24 -35.89
C GLN A 234 -5.34 6.27 -36.77
N LYS A 235 -5.30 5.75 -38.00
CA LYS A 235 -6.41 5.82 -38.96
C LYS A 235 -7.20 4.52 -39.09
N ALA A 236 -6.73 3.44 -38.45
CA ALA A 236 -7.49 2.20 -38.38
C ALA A 236 -8.55 2.27 -37.26
N LYS A 237 -9.79 1.86 -37.57
CA LYS A 237 -10.88 1.78 -36.57
C LYS A 237 -10.54 0.87 -35.40
N VAL A 238 -9.82 -0.22 -35.66
CA VAL A 238 -9.24 -1.11 -34.64
C VAL A 238 -7.74 -1.00 -34.75
N THR A 239 -7.08 -0.68 -33.64
CA THR A 239 -5.62 -0.48 -33.59
C THR A 239 -5.11 -0.82 -32.19
N THR A 240 -3.82 -0.61 -31.93
CA THR A 240 -3.25 -0.79 -30.60
C THR A 240 -2.57 0.47 -30.09
N ILE A 241 -2.53 0.63 -28.78
CA ILE A 241 -1.76 1.65 -28.09
C ILE A 241 -0.73 0.99 -27.16
N THR A 242 0.54 1.40 -27.28
CA THR A 242 1.58 1.10 -26.30
C THR A 242 1.49 2.08 -25.15
N VAL A 243 1.27 1.56 -23.94
CA VAL A 243 0.96 2.34 -22.73
C VAL A 243 2.20 3.10 -22.22
N ALA A 244 2.02 4.35 -21.81
CA ALA A 244 3.08 5.20 -21.26
C ALA A 244 3.24 5.03 -19.73
N ASN A 245 4.27 5.67 -19.15
CA ASN A 245 4.53 5.67 -17.71
C ASN A 245 3.60 6.60 -16.89
N SER A 246 2.46 7.01 -17.44
CA SER A 246 1.45 7.85 -16.79
C SER A 246 0.07 7.51 -17.33
N ASN A 247 -0.98 7.88 -16.59
CA ASN A 247 -2.36 7.72 -17.06
C ASN A 247 -2.53 8.37 -18.44
N ILE A 248 -3.21 7.67 -19.34
CA ILE A 248 -3.39 8.09 -20.73
C ILE A 248 -4.87 8.29 -21.04
N VAL A 249 -5.15 9.33 -21.82
CA VAL A 249 -6.46 9.59 -22.39
C VAL A 249 -6.37 9.34 -23.87
N VAL A 250 -7.30 8.56 -24.43
CA VAL A 250 -7.36 8.20 -25.84
C VAL A 250 -8.73 8.61 -26.39
N THR A 251 -8.76 9.26 -27.55
CA THR A 251 -9.97 9.81 -28.17
C THR A 251 -10.06 9.37 -29.62
N ALA A 252 -11.18 8.76 -29.99
CA ALA A 252 -11.57 8.58 -31.38
C ALA A 252 -12.18 9.88 -31.91
N ASN A 253 -11.63 10.39 -33.00
CA ASN A 253 -12.08 11.59 -33.66
C ASN A 253 -12.94 11.21 -34.87
N PHE A 254 -14.11 11.83 -34.97
CA PHE A 254 -15.08 11.57 -36.03
C PHE A 254 -15.39 12.86 -36.80
N ALA A 255 -15.62 12.76 -38.11
CA ALA A 255 -16.08 13.86 -38.96
C ALA A 255 -17.32 13.43 -39.73
N GLY A 256 -18.25 14.36 -39.94
CA GLY A 256 -19.42 14.18 -40.79
C GLY A 256 -19.61 15.42 -41.66
N GLU A 257 -20.39 15.30 -42.73
CA GLU A 257 -20.81 16.47 -43.48
C GLU A 257 -21.68 17.36 -42.58
N THR A 258 -21.23 18.59 -42.34
CA THR A 258 -22.12 19.66 -41.88
C THR A 258 -23.16 19.91 -42.97
N THR A 259 -24.32 19.28 -42.90
CA THR A 259 -25.48 19.77 -43.64
C THR A 259 -25.92 21.07 -42.97
N THR A 260 -25.37 22.18 -43.41
CA THR A 260 -25.94 23.51 -43.21
C THR A 260 -27.35 23.50 -43.78
N SER A 261 -28.38 23.47 -42.94
CA SER A 261 -29.74 23.75 -43.36
C SER A 261 -29.97 25.26 -43.29
N GLU A 262 -30.09 25.85 -44.48
CA GLU A 262 -30.54 27.20 -44.69
C GLU A 262 -31.91 27.44 -44.03
N LYS A 263 -32.05 28.64 -43.49
CA LYS A 263 -33.30 29.18 -42.96
C LYS A 263 -34.33 29.32 -44.08
N SER A 264 -35.43 28.58 -43.99
CA SER A 264 -36.72 28.95 -44.56
C SER A 264 -37.76 28.64 -43.48
N GLY A 265 -38.42 29.62 -42.89
CA GLY A 265 -39.55 30.28 -43.55
C GLY A 265 -40.82 29.50 -43.20
N ASN A 266 -41.46 29.92 -42.11
CA ASN A 266 -42.85 29.72 -41.69
C ASN A 266 -43.72 28.67 -42.43
N ASP A 267 -44.30 27.75 -41.66
CA ASP A 267 -45.73 27.34 -41.65
C ASP A 267 -45.86 25.86 -41.25
N GLY A 268 -46.64 25.60 -40.20
CA GLY A 268 -46.74 24.32 -39.52
C GLY A 268 -47.04 23.14 -40.45
N LYS A 269 -46.09 22.20 -40.51
CA LYS A 269 -46.25 20.77 -40.81
C LYS A 269 -44.97 20.08 -40.36
N ALA A 270 -45.12 18.96 -39.65
CA ALA A 270 -44.04 18.20 -39.02
C ALA A 270 -42.89 17.94 -40.01
N ASN A 271 -41.75 18.57 -39.76
CA ASN A 271 -40.53 18.37 -40.52
C ASN A 271 -39.78 17.20 -39.87
N ALA A 272 -40.13 15.99 -40.28
CA ALA A 272 -39.36 14.79 -40.00
C ALA A 272 -38.05 14.87 -40.79
N VAL A 273 -36.98 15.34 -40.14
CA VAL A 273 -35.63 15.40 -40.69
C VAL A 273 -34.69 14.79 -39.65
N ASN A 274 -34.40 13.48 -39.78
CA ASN A 274 -33.40 12.68 -39.05
C ASN A 274 -32.90 13.27 -37.72
N ALA A 275 -33.80 13.49 -36.77
CA ALA A 275 -33.43 14.07 -35.50
C ALA A 275 -33.11 12.92 -34.53
N VAL A 276 -31.84 12.81 -34.13
CA VAL A 276 -31.37 11.93 -33.04
C VAL A 276 -32.05 12.29 -31.70
N TYR A 277 -32.83 13.38 -31.69
CA TYR A 277 -33.71 13.75 -30.58
C TYR A 277 -34.97 14.44 -31.09
N LYS A 278 -36.05 14.41 -30.31
CA LYS A 278 -37.27 15.21 -30.51
C LYS A 278 -37.52 16.07 -29.28
N ILE A 279 -37.92 17.31 -29.50
CA ILE A 279 -38.43 18.17 -28.43
C ILE A 279 -39.94 17.95 -28.37
N LEU A 280 -40.40 17.21 -27.36
CA LEU A 280 -41.81 16.91 -27.15
C LEU A 280 -42.56 18.09 -26.53
N SER A 281 -41.86 18.93 -25.76
CA SER A 281 -42.35 20.21 -25.24
C SER A 281 -41.17 21.12 -24.93
N ASP A 282 -41.19 22.38 -25.38
CA ASP A 282 -40.17 23.39 -25.05
C ASP A 282 -40.53 24.22 -23.80
N GLY A 283 -41.69 23.98 -23.18
CA GLY A 283 -42.19 24.73 -22.04
C GLY A 283 -42.43 26.23 -22.32
N GLY A 284 -42.44 26.66 -23.59
CA GLY A 284 -42.47 28.09 -23.95
C GLY A 284 -41.13 28.81 -23.76
N ASN A 285 -40.02 28.07 -23.58
CA ASN A 285 -38.69 28.66 -23.34
C ASN A 285 -37.97 29.09 -24.64
N GLY A 286 -38.53 28.77 -25.82
CA GLY A 286 -37.91 29.00 -27.12
C GLY A 286 -37.11 27.79 -27.64
N PRO A 287 -36.35 27.92 -28.74
CA PRO A 287 -35.69 26.79 -29.39
C PRO A 287 -34.75 26.03 -28.47
N ILE A 288 -34.89 24.71 -28.45
CA ILE A 288 -34.03 23.78 -27.71
C ILE A 288 -33.14 23.04 -28.69
N GLN A 289 -31.84 22.96 -28.40
CA GLN A 289 -30.89 22.19 -29.19
C GLN A 289 -30.12 21.21 -28.31
N VAL A 290 -29.97 19.98 -28.79
CA VAL A 290 -29.18 18.92 -28.16
C VAL A 290 -27.97 18.65 -29.05
N TYR A 291 -26.78 18.66 -28.46
CA TYR A 291 -25.53 18.38 -29.18
C TYR A 291 -24.73 17.36 -28.41
N HIS A 292 -24.14 16.39 -29.11
CA HIS A 292 -23.09 15.57 -28.53
C HIS A 292 -21.90 16.45 -28.17
N HIS A 293 -21.44 16.36 -26.93
CA HIS A 293 -20.35 17.19 -26.45
C HIS A 293 -19.57 16.45 -25.36
N SER A 294 -18.31 16.12 -25.65
CA SER A 294 -17.40 15.51 -24.69
C SER A 294 -17.15 16.46 -23.51
N GLN A 295 -17.23 15.91 -22.30
CA GLN A 295 -17.10 16.68 -21.07
C GLN A 295 -15.68 16.53 -20.49
N GLY A 296 -15.20 17.57 -19.81
CA GLY A 296 -13.87 17.55 -19.20
C GLY A 296 -13.77 16.55 -18.02
N PRO A 297 -12.55 16.19 -17.57
CA PRO A 297 -12.32 15.13 -16.59
C PRO A 297 -13.08 15.28 -15.26
N LEU A 298 -13.25 16.52 -14.78
CA LEU A 298 -14.01 16.80 -13.55
C LEU A 298 -15.51 16.54 -13.71
N CYS A 299 -16.04 16.80 -14.90
CA CYS A 299 -17.44 16.59 -15.20
C CYS A 299 -17.71 15.09 -15.43
N ASP A 300 -16.80 14.38 -16.11
CA ASP A 300 -16.84 12.92 -16.21
C ASP A 300 -16.81 12.21 -14.84
N ALA A 301 -15.92 12.64 -13.94
CA ALA A 301 -15.88 12.09 -12.58
C ALA A 301 -17.20 12.35 -11.82
N ALA A 302 -17.81 13.52 -12.01
CA ALA A 302 -19.10 13.84 -11.42
C ALA A 302 -20.23 12.96 -11.99
N PHE A 303 -20.24 12.69 -13.29
CA PHE A 303 -21.16 11.73 -13.89
C PHE A 303 -20.96 10.32 -13.33
N LYS A 304 -19.73 9.84 -13.24
CA LYS A 304 -19.42 8.50 -12.70
C LYS A 304 -19.81 8.35 -11.23
N TYR A 305 -19.63 9.40 -10.44
CA TYR A 305 -20.11 9.41 -9.06
C TYR A 305 -21.66 9.36 -9.00
N ALA A 306 -22.31 10.12 -9.87
CA ALA A 306 -23.76 10.25 -9.91
C ALA A 306 -24.50 9.07 -10.54
N GLN A 307 -23.85 8.38 -11.49
CA GLN A 307 -24.46 7.26 -12.22
C GLN A 307 -24.62 6.03 -11.31
N GLY A 308 -23.99 5.97 -10.14
CA GLY A 308 -24.04 4.77 -9.30
C GLY A 308 -23.26 3.59 -9.89
N LYS A 309 -22.96 2.61 -9.04
CA LYS A 309 -22.01 1.53 -9.35
C LYS A 309 -22.42 0.60 -10.50
N ASP A 310 -23.72 0.47 -10.74
CA ASP A 310 -24.30 -0.52 -11.68
C ASP A 310 -24.68 0.08 -13.04
N TRP A 311 -24.49 1.40 -13.24
CA TRP A 311 -24.82 2.06 -14.50
C TRP A 311 -23.56 2.36 -15.30
N LEU A 312 -23.68 2.38 -16.63
CA LEU A 312 -22.61 2.71 -17.57
C LEU A 312 -22.99 3.96 -18.37
N VAL A 313 -22.07 4.94 -18.45
CA VAL A 313 -22.22 6.10 -19.33
C VAL A 313 -21.86 5.73 -20.74
N THR A 314 -22.73 6.07 -21.69
CA THR A 314 -22.53 5.78 -23.11
C THR A 314 -22.29 7.01 -23.98
N ASP A 315 -22.85 8.16 -23.64
CA ASP A 315 -22.73 9.36 -24.45
C ASP A 315 -22.90 10.63 -23.60
N TYR A 316 -22.41 11.75 -24.10
CA TYR A 316 -22.46 13.04 -23.42
C TYR A 316 -23.08 14.11 -24.32
N PHE A 317 -23.91 14.96 -23.72
CA PHE A 317 -24.64 15.99 -24.43
C PHE A 317 -24.52 17.35 -23.74
N ASN A 318 -24.53 18.41 -24.55
CA ASN A 318 -24.96 19.73 -24.12
C ASN A 318 -26.37 19.97 -24.65
N ILE A 319 -27.27 20.44 -23.78
CA ILE A 319 -28.62 20.84 -24.14
C ILE A 319 -28.74 22.33 -23.88
N THR A 320 -29.11 23.09 -24.91
CA THR A 320 -29.20 24.56 -24.84
C THR A 320 -30.62 25.03 -25.06
N VAL A 321 -30.93 26.16 -24.44
CA VAL A 321 -32.20 26.89 -24.58
C VAL A 321 -31.88 28.23 -25.25
N ASN A 322 -32.62 28.60 -26.29
CA ASN A 322 -32.35 29.78 -27.13
C ASN A 322 -30.93 29.81 -27.70
N ASN A 323 -30.37 28.64 -28.02
CA ASN A 323 -28.98 28.46 -28.48
C ASN A 323 -27.93 29.05 -27.53
N SER A 324 -28.26 29.14 -26.23
CA SER A 324 -27.37 29.67 -25.19
C SER A 324 -26.90 28.57 -24.26
N LEU A 325 -25.57 28.43 -24.15
CA LEU A 325 -24.91 27.59 -23.14
C LEU A 325 -24.92 28.23 -21.73
N ALA A 326 -25.38 29.48 -21.61
CA ALA A 326 -25.47 30.20 -20.34
C ALA A 326 -26.82 30.03 -19.63
N THR A 327 -27.78 29.34 -20.25
CA THR A 327 -29.07 29.01 -19.63
C THR A 327 -28.90 27.72 -18.87
N TYR A 328 -28.95 27.77 -17.54
CA TYR A 328 -28.75 26.61 -16.68
C TYR A 328 -30.03 26.07 -16.04
N GLU A 329 -31.07 26.88 -16.00
CA GLU A 329 -32.40 26.50 -15.50
C GLU A 329 -33.51 27.22 -16.28
N THR A 330 -34.68 26.60 -16.41
CA THR A 330 -35.89 27.18 -17.00
C THR A 330 -37.06 27.21 -16.02
N GLN A 331 -38.01 28.14 -16.20
CA GLN A 331 -39.21 28.23 -15.36
C GLN A 331 -40.20 27.10 -15.66
N SER A 332 -40.40 26.81 -16.94
CA SER A 332 -41.20 25.68 -17.39
C SER A 332 -40.28 24.53 -17.83
N PRO A 333 -40.61 23.27 -17.52
CA PRO A 333 -39.81 22.14 -17.92
C PRO A 333 -39.85 21.91 -19.44
N VAL A 334 -38.78 21.34 -19.95
CA VAL A 334 -38.61 20.90 -21.35
C VAL A 334 -38.67 19.37 -21.37
N LYS A 335 -39.47 18.79 -22.27
CA LYS A 335 -39.58 17.34 -22.47
C LYS A 335 -38.87 16.94 -23.75
N ILE A 336 -37.90 16.05 -23.64
CA ILE A 336 -36.96 15.67 -24.70
C ILE A 336 -37.01 14.16 -24.86
N GLN A 337 -37.05 13.68 -26.10
CA GLN A 337 -36.84 12.28 -26.46
C GLN A 337 -35.51 12.20 -27.22
N ILE A 338 -34.63 11.26 -26.88
CA ILE A 338 -33.37 11.00 -27.60
C ILE A 338 -33.45 9.58 -28.16
N THR A 339 -32.99 9.38 -29.40
CA THR A 339 -32.88 8.06 -30.02
C THR A 339 -31.65 7.33 -29.50
N ILE A 340 -31.85 6.10 -29.02
CA ILE A 340 -30.78 5.21 -28.59
C ILE A 340 -30.03 4.68 -29.82
N PRO A 341 -28.67 4.67 -29.80
CA PRO A 341 -27.88 4.04 -30.84
C PRO A 341 -28.24 2.56 -31.05
N ASP A 342 -28.36 2.11 -32.31
CA ASP A 342 -28.79 0.75 -32.67
C ASP A 342 -27.97 -0.37 -31.98
N ASP A 343 -26.69 -0.14 -31.71
CA ASP A 343 -25.78 -1.07 -31.04
C ASP A 343 -26.01 -1.19 -29.52
N LEU A 344 -26.80 -0.29 -28.96
CA LEU A 344 -27.18 -0.27 -27.56
C LEU A 344 -28.64 -0.65 -27.33
N ILE A 345 -29.45 -0.81 -28.38
CA ILE A 345 -30.84 -1.27 -28.25
C ILE A 345 -30.82 -2.72 -27.75
N GLN A 346 -31.36 -2.93 -26.56
CA GLN A 346 -31.46 -4.24 -25.92
C GLN A 346 -32.76 -4.30 -25.11
N ALA A 347 -33.45 -5.44 -25.19
CA ALA A 347 -34.66 -5.68 -24.40
C ALA A 347 -34.34 -5.62 -22.91
N ASP A 348 -35.25 -5.01 -22.14
CA ASP A 348 -35.17 -4.86 -20.69
C ASP A 348 -33.96 -4.05 -20.18
N ARG A 349 -33.31 -3.27 -21.05
CA ARG A 349 -32.25 -2.32 -20.65
C ARG A 349 -32.88 -1.06 -20.08
N HIS A 350 -32.44 -0.67 -18.89
CA HIS A 350 -32.89 0.56 -18.24
C HIS A 350 -32.04 1.74 -18.65
N TRP A 351 -32.71 2.87 -18.92
CA TRP A 351 -32.10 4.09 -19.42
C TRP A 351 -32.33 5.25 -18.46
N ARG A 352 -31.33 6.12 -18.36
CA ARG A 352 -31.50 7.41 -17.68
C ARG A 352 -30.54 8.47 -18.20
N MET A 353 -30.92 9.72 -18.00
CA MET A 353 -30.05 10.87 -18.17
C MET A 353 -29.52 11.32 -16.82
N VAL A 354 -28.23 11.64 -16.75
CA VAL A 354 -27.65 12.38 -15.64
C VAL A 354 -27.31 13.78 -16.13
N CYS A 355 -27.66 14.81 -15.38
CA CYS A 355 -27.23 16.19 -15.60
C CYS A 355 -26.34 16.62 -14.43
N ILE A 356 -25.18 17.19 -14.72
CA ILE A 356 -24.41 17.93 -13.71
C ILE A 356 -24.74 19.40 -13.91
N SER A 357 -25.45 20.06 -12.99
CA SER A 357 -25.75 21.50 -13.14
C SER A 357 -24.54 22.38 -12.85
N ARG A 358 -24.69 23.70 -13.08
CA ARG A 358 -23.64 24.69 -12.85
C ARG A 358 -23.04 24.67 -11.44
N ASP A 359 -23.82 24.30 -10.42
CA ASP A 359 -23.35 24.17 -9.03
C ASP A 359 -22.62 22.84 -8.76
N GLY A 360 -22.39 22.03 -9.79
CA GLY A 360 -21.69 20.75 -9.71
C GLY A 360 -22.54 19.61 -9.15
N LYS A 361 -23.84 19.83 -8.94
CA LYS A 361 -24.73 18.80 -8.38
C LYS A 361 -25.29 17.91 -9.49
N PRO A 362 -25.35 16.59 -9.24
CA PRO A 362 -25.99 15.68 -10.16
C PRO A 362 -27.51 15.63 -10.00
N TYR A 363 -28.19 15.43 -11.11
CA TYR A 363 -29.63 15.19 -11.22
C TYR A 363 -29.84 14.04 -12.18
N SER A 364 -30.57 13.01 -11.75
CA SER A 364 -30.93 11.88 -12.60
C SER A 364 -32.36 12.02 -13.10
N PHE A 365 -32.58 11.63 -14.34
CA PHE A 365 -33.89 11.58 -14.99
C PHE A 365 -34.05 10.20 -15.59
N GLU A 366 -34.91 9.40 -14.97
CA GLU A 366 -35.25 8.07 -15.48
C GLU A 366 -36.03 8.19 -16.79
N ASP A 367 -35.95 7.16 -17.61
CA ASP A 367 -36.74 7.08 -18.84
C ASP A 367 -38.24 7.12 -18.54
N GLU A 368 -38.93 8.03 -19.21
CA GLU A 368 -40.38 8.26 -19.10
C GLU A 368 -41.18 7.52 -20.18
N ASP A 369 -40.53 6.86 -21.14
CA ASP A 369 -41.18 6.02 -22.13
C ASP A 369 -40.82 4.52 -21.96
N ASN A 370 -41.46 3.67 -22.76
CA ASN A 370 -41.27 2.21 -22.74
C ASN A 370 -40.76 1.72 -24.11
N ASP A 371 -40.05 2.58 -24.85
CA ASP A 371 -39.52 2.27 -26.17
C ASP A 371 -38.01 2.05 -26.08
N ASP A 372 -37.55 0.80 -26.23
CA ASP A 372 -36.13 0.43 -26.15
C ASP A 372 -35.22 1.17 -27.15
N SER A 373 -35.80 1.84 -28.16
CA SER A 373 -35.08 2.63 -29.14
C SER A 373 -35.00 4.12 -28.81
N THR A 374 -35.62 4.57 -27.71
CA THR A 374 -35.58 5.96 -27.27
C THR A 374 -35.37 6.07 -25.76
N ILE A 375 -35.00 7.27 -25.30
CA ILE A 375 -35.12 7.67 -23.91
C ILE A 375 -35.85 9.01 -23.89
N THR A 376 -36.94 9.08 -23.12
CA THR A 376 -37.70 10.32 -22.91
C THR A 376 -37.50 10.83 -21.49
N PHE A 377 -37.22 12.12 -21.33
CA PHE A 377 -37.07 12.72 -20.01
C PHE A 377 -37.51 14.18 -19.98
N THR A 378 -37.93 14.63 -18.80
CA THR A 378 -38.35 16.00 -18.54
C THR A 378 -37.34 16.70 -17.63
N THR A 379 -36.81 17.85 -18.07
CA THR A 379 -35.83 18.63 -17.28
C THR A 379 -36.13 20.13 -17.29
N SER A 380 -35.84 20.79 -16.17
CA SER A 380 -35.72 22.25 -16.08
C SER A 380 -34.28 22.69 -15.81
N ARG A 381 -33.30 21.77 -15.84
CA ARG A 381 -31.88 21.99 -15.53
C ARG A 381 -31.01 21.68 -16.73
N PHE A 382 -30.03 22.53 -16.99
CA PHE A 382 -29.17 22.48 -18.17
C PHE A 382 -27.72 22.79 -17.78
N TYR A 383 -26.78 22.00 -18.30
CA TYR A 383 -25.35 22.31 -18.32
C TYR A 383 -24.64 21.24 -19.16
N ALA A 384 -24.39 20.09 -18.55
CA ALA A 384 -23.82 18.92 -19.18
C ALA A 384 -24.68 17.71 -18.83
N PHE A 385 -24.90 16.84 -19.81
CA PHE A 385 -25.66 15.60 -19.66
C PHE A 385 -24.82 14.39 -20.04
N ALA A 386 -25.10 13.27 -19.39
CA ALA A 386 -24.64 11.95 -19.78
C ALA A 386 -25.84 11.02 -19.91
N MET A 387 -25.86 10.21 -20.97
CA MET A 387 -26.80 9.10 -21.13
C MET A 387 -26.19 7.85 -20.51
N CYS A 388 -26.96 7.19 -19.67
CA CYS A 388 -26.52 6.04 -18.90
C CYS A 388 -27.49 4.87 -19.12
N TYR A 389 -26.96 3.65 -19.11
CA TYR A 389 -27.77 2.43 -19.09
C TYR A 389 -27.38 1.47 -17.99
N ASN A 390 -28.29 0.58 -17.64
CA ASN A 390 -28.08 -0.55 -16.73
C ASN A 390 -28.87 -1.76 -17.23
N ASP A 391 -28.26 -2.94 -17.18
CA ASP A 391 -28.88 -4.21 -17.58
C ASP A 391 -29.48 -4.98 -16.39
N ILE A 392 -29.35 -4.44 -15.17
CA ILE A 392 -29.92 -4.96 -13.92
C ILE A 392 -31.19 -4.18 -13.60
N GLN A 393 -32.30 -4.89 -13.40
CA GLN A 393 -33.57 -4.28 -13.03
C GLN A 393 -33.45 -3.51 -11.71
N PRO A 394 -33.86 -2.22 -11.65
CA PRO A 394 -33.93 -1.51 -10.39
C PRO A 394 -35.10 -2.08 -9.56
N GLY A 395 -34.81 -3.00 -8.63
CA GLY A 395 -35.84 -3.49 -7.70
C GLY A 395 -35.61 -4.83 -6.99
N GLU A 396 -34.49 -5.02 -6.31
CA GLU A 396 -34.54 -5.57 -4.94
C GLU A 396 -33.77 -4.58 -4.05
N GLU A 397 -34.46 -3.54 -3.57
CA GLU A 397 -34.00 -2.83 -2.38
C GLU A 397 -33.92 -3.89 -1.25
N GLU A 398 -32.71 -4.32 -0.88
CA GLU A 398 -32.48 -4.79 0.48
C GLU A 398 -33.03 -3.70 1.40
N LEU A 399 -34.12 -4.01 2.10
CA LEU A 399 -34.65 -3.24 3.21
C LEU A 399 -33.52 -3.10 4.25
N PHE A 400 -32.67 -2.10 4.09
CA PHE A 400 -31.77 -1.65 5.14
C PHE A 400 -32.67 -1.06 6.23
N GLU A 401 -32.96 -1.89 7.22
CA GLU A 401 -33.56 -1.49 8.47
C GLU A 401 -32.65 -0.40 9.07
N GLU A 402 -33.12 0.85 9.05
CA GLU A 402 -32.43 1.97 9.67
C GLU A 402 -32.25 1.64 11.16
N CYS A 403 -31.02 1.32 11.57
CA CYS A 403 -30.68 1.19 12.98
C CYS A 403 -30.70 2.58 13.61
N VAL A 404 -31.88 2.99 14.09
CA VAL A 404 -32.05 4.16 14.96
C VAL A 404 -31.24 3.92 16.25
N PRO A 405 -30.36 4.84 16.67
CA PRO A 405 -29.65 4.71 17.93
C PRO A 405 -30.53 5.27 19.06
N GLU A 406 -31.30 4.41 19.74
CA GLU A 406 -31.95 4.80 20.99
C GLU A 406 -31.03 4.58 22.20
N ALA A 407 -30.45 5.69 22.65
CA ALA A 407 -29.94 5.80 24.00
C ALA A 407 -31.08 6.14 24.96
N SER A 408 -31.36 5.23 25.91
CA SER A 408 -31.26 5.49 27.37
C SER A 408 -32.28 4.72 28.21
N ALA A 409 -31.78 4.33 29.40
CA ALA A 409 -32.49 4.10 30.66
C ALA A 409 -33.06 2.69 30.94
N SER A 410 -32.24 1.91 31.65
CA SER A 410 -32.50 1.36 32.99
C SER A 410 -33.96 1.32 33.47
N THR A 411 -34.47 0.10 33.73
CA THR A 411 -34.92 -0.33 35.08
C THR A 411 -35.27 -1.83 35.10
N VAL A 412 -34.64 -2.55 36.03
CA VAL A 412 -35.06 -3.84 36.65
C VAL A 412 -36.29 -3.55 37.53
N PRO A 413 -37.34 -4.40 37.69
CA PRO A 413 -37.34 -5.77 38.26
C PRO A 413 -38.39 -6.72 37.61
N THR A 414 -38.64 -8.00 37.91
CA THR A 414 -38.30 -8.99 38.95
C THR A 414 -38.76 -10.37 38.44
N ASN A 415 -37.97 -11.40 38.71
CA ASN A 415 -38.32 -12.73 39.22
C ASN A 415 -39.69 -13.37 38.88
N THR A 416 -39.68 -14.53 38.20
CA THR A 416 -40.29 -15.81 38.68
C THR A 416 -40.06 -16.96 37.69
N THR A 417 -39.47 -18.05 38.18
CA THR A 417 -39.52 -19.41 37.60
C THR A 417 -40.71 -20.16 38.25
N PRO A 418 -41.32 -21.15 37.56
CA PRO A 418 -41.02 -22.54 37.95
C PRO A 418 -40.90 -23.54 36.78
N GLN A 419 -40.30 -24.68 37.15
CA GLN A 419 -39.83 -25.84 36.39
C GLN A 419 -40.83 -26.60 35.50
N SER A 420 -40.27 -27.31 34.51
CA SER A 420 -40.35 -28.77 34.21
C SER A 420 -40.12 -28.94 32.68
N GLU A 421 -39.47 -29.94 32.09
CA GLU A 421 -39.24 -31.34 32.41
C GLU A 421 -37.89 -31.82 31.82
N ILE A 422 -37.43 -32.95 32.37
CA ILE A 422 -36.27 -33.73 31.96
C ILE A 422 -36.68 -34.67 30.82
N HIS A 423 -35.86 -34.78 29.77
CA HIS A 423 -35.69 -36.03 29.03
C HIS A 423 -34.25 -36.16 28.52
N SER A 424 -33.61 -37.23 28.95
CA SER A 424 -32.28 -37.68 28.58
C SER A 424 -32.28 -38.35 27.21
N ALA A 425 -31.20 -38.13 26.44
CA ALA A 425 -30.61 -39.19 25.63
C ALA A 425 -29.09 -38.96 25.53
N ASN A 426 -28.38 -39.97 25.99
CA ASN A 426 -26.94 -40.13 26.09
C ASN A 426 -26.48 -40.85 24.82
N GLU A 427 -25.36 -40.44 24.22
CA GLU A 427 -24.34 -41.38 23.75
C GLU A 427 -23.03 -40.65 23.43
N SER A 428 -22.01 -41.06 24.16
CA SER A 428 -20.61 -40.66 24.05
C SER A 428 -19.89 -41.45 22.95
N LEU A 429 -18.71 -40.97 22.53
CA LEU A 429 -17.41 -41.62 22.73
C LEU A 429 -16.32 -40.72 22.06
N THR A 430 -15.50 -40.01 22.85
CA THR A 430 -14.08 -40.31 23.22
C THR A 430 -13.07 -40.08 22.08
N SER A 431 -11.89 -39.44 22.24
CA SER A 431 -11.05 -39.38 23.43
C SER A 431 -9.86 -38.39 23.27
N THR A 432 -9.62 -37.59 24.32
CA THR A 432 -8.32 -37.31 25.02
C THR A 432 -7.03 -36.99 24.27
N SER A 433 -6.41 -35.85 24.63
CA SER A 433 -5.17 -35.85 25.43
C SER A 433 -5.01 -34.55 26.21
N THR A 434 -4.26 -34.66 27.32
CA THR A 434 -4.42 -33.91 28.56
C THR A 434 -3.29 -32.92 28.80
N ILE A 435 -3.65 -31.85 29.50
CA ILE A 435 -2.87 -30.76 30.12
C ILE A 435 -1.86 -31.27 31.15
N HIS A 436 -0.74 -30.55 31.34
CA HIS A 436 -0.13 -30.08 32.61
C HIS A 436 1.11 -29.24 32.24
N SER A 437 1.55 -28.17 32.91
CA SER A 437 1.07 -27.25 33.95
C SER A 437 2.30 -26.39 34.34
N ALA A 438 2.06 -25.20 34.91
CA ALA A 438 2.96 -24.30 35.66
C ALA A 438 3.82 -23.33 34.82
N ASP A 439 3.58 -22.01 34.74
CA ASP A 439 3.19 -20.93 35.69
C ASP A 439 4.41 -20.21 36.31
N ALA A 440 4.53 -18.90 36.02
CA ALA A 440 4.98 -17.83 36.94
C ALA A 440 5.16 -16.47 36.21
N SER A 441 4.12 -15.63 36.34
CA SER A 441 4.14 -14.20 36.73
C SER A 441 5.28 -13.26 36.30
N THR A 442 4.92 -12.13 35.66
CA THR A 442 5.29 -10.79 36.17
C THR A 442 4.21 -9.77 35.79
N THR A 443 3.72 -9.06 36.80
CA THR A 443 2.76 -7.96 36.80
C THR A 443 3.34 -6.67 36.20
N MET A 444 2.54 -5.89 35.46
CA MET A 444 2.75 -4.44 35.35
C MET A 444 1.45 -3.65 35.48
N ASN A 445 1.62 -2.53 36.17
CA ASN A 445 0.67 -1.73 36.92
C ASN A 445 0.06 -0.63 36.04
N MET A 446 -1.26 -0.48 36.04
CA MET A 446 -1.95 0.66 35.44
C MET A 446 -2.36 1.64 36.55
N SER A 447 -1.85 2.87 36.51
CA SER A 447 -2.48 4.01 37.18
C SER A 447 -2.14 5.32 36.47
N GLY A 448 -3.17 6.13 36.17
CA GLY A 448 -3.01 7.51 35.71
C GLY A 448 -4.26 8.06 35.03
N VAL A 449 -5.25 8.47 35.81
CA VAL A 449 -6.52 9.09 35.38
C VAL A 449 -6.48 10.62 35.53
N ALA A 450 -7.13 11.30 34.57
CA ALA A 450 -7.71 12.66 34.55
C ALA A 450 -6.75 13.89 34.68
N THR A 451 -6.95 15.02 34.00
CA THR A 451 -8.21 15.79 33.85
C THR A 451 -8.06 16.83 32.72
N ALA A 452 -9.14 17.13 31.99
CA ALA A 452 -9.23 18.21 31.01
C ALA A 452 -9.68 19.54 31.64
N ALA A 453 -9.19 20.68 31.13
CA ALA A 453 -9.84 21.99 31.22
C ALA A 453 -9.46 22.87 30.00
N ALA A 454 -10.46 23.58 29.50
CA ALA A 454 -10.56 24.28 28.22
C ALA A 454 -9.74 25.58 28.09
N THR A 455 -9.44 26.03 26.86
CA THR A 455 -9.93 27.34 26.32
C THR A 455 -9.57 27.61 24.85
N ASN A 456 -10.59 28.08 24.12
CA ASN A 456 -10.64 29.09 23.06
C ASN A 456 -9.81 28.96 21.77
N GLY A 457 -10.53 29.06 20.65
CA GLY A 457 -9.99 29.12 19.29
C GLY A 457 -9.49 30.51 18.88
N ALA A 458 -8.81 30.57 17.74
CA ALA A 458 -9.04 31.54 16.66
C ALA A 458 -8.04 31.31 15.50
N GLN A 459 -8.61 31.22 14.29
CA GLN A 459 -8.15 31.80 13.02
C GLN A 459 -6.72 31.54 12.51
N ILE A 460 -6.63 30.78 11.40
CA ILE A 460 -5.61 30.99 10.37
C ILE A 460 -6.32 31.55 9.12
N LYS A 461 -6.05 32.82 8.81
CA LYS A 461 -6.28 33.48 7.52
C LYS A 461 -4.91 33.99 7.05
N SER A 462 -4.42 33.43 5.94
CA SER A 462 -4.28 34.08 4.63
C SER A 462 -3.37 35.30 4.65
N ASP A 463 -2.33 35.30 3.81
CA ASP A 463 -2.06 36.42 2.91
C ASP A 463 -1.15 35.99 1.75
N GLN A 464 -1.68 36.12 0.53
CA GLN A 464 -0.91 36.28 -0.68
C GLN A 464 -0.47 37.75 -0.79
N LYS A 465 0.77 38.02 -1.22
CA LYS A 465 1.01 39.16 -2.12
C LYS A 465 2.30 39.01 -2.93
N ALA A 466 2.14 39.35 -4.20
CA ALA A 466 3.08 39.34 -5.31
C ALA A 466 4.33 40.21 -5.15
N ALA A 467 5.38 39.87 -5.92
CA ALA A 467 6.19 40.86 -6.62
C ALA A 467 6.72 40.26 -7.94
N VAL A 468 6.45 41.02 -9.00
CA VAL A 468 6.88 40.87 -10.39
C VAL A 468 8.25 41.55 -10.54
N GLU A 469 8.95 41.20 -11.63
CA GLU A 469 9.80 42.05 -12.48
C GLU A 469 11.31 41.76 -12.50
N ARG A 470 11.76 41.31 -13.69
CA ARG A 470 12.98 41.65 -14.47
C ARG A 470 14.35 41.50 -13.79
N ALA A 471 15.47 41.28 -14.45
CA ALA A 471 15.90 40.94 -15.81
C ALA A 471 17.41 40.66 -15.68
N ASP A 472 17.99 40.07 -16.74
CA ASP A 472 19.41 40.09 -17.08
C ASP A 472 20.45 39.40 -16.18
N GLY A 473 21.09 38.40 -16.78
CA GLY A 473 22.44 38.62 -17.29
C GLY A 473 23.62 38.07 -16.47
N ALA A 474 24.52 37.41 -17.20
CA ALA A 474 25.89 36.98 -16.87
C ALA A 474 26.02 35.72 -15.99
N GLN A 475 26.41 34.54 -16.53
CA GLN A 475 27.76 34.15 -16.98
C GLN A 475 28.87 34.65 -16.05
N VAL A 476 29.42 33.77 -15.20
CA VAL A 476 30.88 33.57 -15.03
C VAL A 476 31.16 32.14 -14.54
N SER A 477 31.99 31.45 -15.31
CA SER A 477 32.71 30.21 -14.99
C SER A 477 33.92 30.50 -14.07
N LEU A 478 34.20 29.63 -13.10
CA LEU A 478 35.51 29.36 -12.47
C LEU A 478 35.36 28.03 -11.70
N ILE A 479 35.80 26.87 -12.21
CA ILE A 479 37.16 26.31 -12.20
C ILE A 479 37.84 26.32 -10.82
N SER A 480 37.99 25.08 -10.30
CA SER A 480 39.00 24.52 -9.38
C SER A 480 39.23 25.18 -8.01
N MET A 481 38.93 24.43 -6.93
CA MET A 481 39.89 23.52 -6.26
C MET A 481 39.16 22.34 -5.65
#